data_AF-A0A4Q6AJS7-F1
#
_entry.id   AF-A0A4Q6AJS7-F1
#
_cell.length_a   1.000
_cell.length_b   1.000
_cell.length_c   1.000
_cell.angle_alpha   90.00
_cell.angle_beta   90.00
_cell.angle_gamma   90.00
#
_symmetry.space_group_name_H-M   'P 1'
#
loop_
_entity.id
_entity.type
_entity.pdbx_description
1 polymer ?
#
loop_
_entity_poly.entity_id
_entity_poly.type
_entity_poly.pdbx_seq_one_letter_code
_entity_poly.pdbx_strand_id
1 'polypeptide(L)'
;MTIQKENGGVGSEEWFTLYRDEGPQTTVSMKRQWDLSTVVEVKWRIAADEKASRYRICHQGSSQFLWQSRTPYKACSPVFSIRP
;
A
#
# COMPACT_ATOMS: atom_id res chain seq x y z
N MET A 1 3.72 0.07 -5.44
CA MET A 1 3.07 0.07 -4.10
C MET A 1 3.96 0.81 -3.11
N THR A 2 3.40 1.40 -2.05
CA THR A 2 4.17 2.09 -1.00
C THR A 2 3.72 1.72 0.42
N ILE A 3 4.67 1.55 1.32
CA ILE A 3 4.44 1.58 2.77
C ILE A 3 4.75 2.98 3.24
N GLN A 4 3.78 3.62 3.89
CA GLN A 4 3.90 4.98 4.35
C GLN A 4 3.81 5.04 5.87
N LYS A 5 4.65 5.91 6.46
CA LYS A 5 4.67 6.17 7.90
C LYS A 5 4.28 7.62 8.15
N GLU A 6 3.48 7.84 9.19
CA GLU A 6 3.00 9.17 9.61
C GLU A 6 4.21 10.01 10.09
N ASN A 7 4.33 11.23 9.57
CA ASN A 7 5.32 12.23 9.98
C ASN A 7 4.60 13.34 10.74
N GLY A 8 5.05 13.72 11.94
CA GLY A 8 4.47 14.89 12.65
C GLY A 8 3.53 14.60 13.81
N GLY A 9 3.51 13.37 14.33
CA GLY A 9 2.71 13.01 15.51
C GLY A 9 1.30 12.53 15.15
N VAL A 10 0.57 12.06 16.15
CA VAL A 10 -0.74 11.40 15.98
C VAL A 10 -1.74 12.36 15.33
N GLY A 11 -2.20 12.04 14.12
CA GLY A 11 -3.22 12.82 13.40
C GLY A 11 -2.65 13.80 12.37
N SER A 12 -1.34 13.77 12.12
CA SER A 12 -0.74 14.53 11.02
C SER A 12 -1.22 14.00 9.66
N GLU A 13 -1.42 14.93 8.72
CA GLU A 13 -1.71 14.60 7.32
C GLU A 13 -0.46 14.29 6.50
N GLU A 14 0.73 14.45 7.10
CA GLU A 14 2.00 14.19 6.42
C GLU A 14 2.38 12.70 6.50
N TRP A 15 2.62 12.10 5.34
CA TRP A 15 3.01 10.70 5.20
C TRP A 15 4.28 10.61 4.39
N PHE A 16 5.31 9.95 4.93
CA PHE A 16 6.53 9.68 4.20
C PHE A 16 6.54 8.23 3.70
N THR A 17 7.11 8.01 2.51
CA THR A 17 7.24 6.65 1.96
C THR A 17 8.47 5.98 2.52
N LEU A 18 8.28 4.90 3.28
CA LEU A 18 9.34 4.10 3.88
C LEU A 18 9.83 3.00 2.93
N TYR A 19 8.88 2.28 2.31
CA TYR A 19 9.18 1.21 1.37
C TYR A 19 8.40 1.37 0.07
N ARG A 20 9.02 0.91 -1.02
CA ARG A 20 8.40 0.71 -2.34
C ARG A 20 8.36 -0.79 -2.66
N ASP A 21 7.68 -1.15 -3.74
CA ASP A 21 7.51 -2.52 -4.24
C ASP A 21 8.79 -3.26 -4.62
N GLU A 22 9.93 -2.57 -4.68
CA GLU A 22 11.23 -3.13 -5.05
C GLU A 22 11.99 -3.75 -3.85
N GLY A 23 11.44 -3.65 -2.63
CA GLY A 23 12.12 -4.11 -1.41
C GLY A 23 11.82 -5.58 -1.04
N PRO A 24 12.80 -6.33 -0.48
CA PRO A 24 12.60 -7.71 -0.04
C PRO A 24 11.59 -7.85 1.12
N GLN A 25 11.28 -6.73 1.78
CA GLN A 25 10.28 -6.67 2.86
C GLN A 25 8.85 -6.62 2.34
N THR A 26 8.65 -6.43 1.04
CA THR A 26 7.31 -6.29 0.48
C THR A 26 7.06 -7.26 -0.66
N THR A 27 5.83 -7.73 -0.78
CA THR A 27 5.40 -8.51 -1.94
C THR A 27 4.08 -7.95 -2.46
N VAL A 28 3.96 -7.92 -3.79
CA VAL A 28 2.73 -7.58 -4.49
C VAL A 28 2.36 -8.78 -5.34
N SER A 29 1.18 -9.32 -5.13
CA SER A 29 0.62 -10.36 -5.98
C SER A 29 -0.69 -9.87 -6.57
N MET A 30 -0.98 -10.30 -7.80
CA MET A 30 -2.21 -9.94 -8.50
C MET A 30 -2.89 -11.22 -8.95
N LYS A 31 -4.17 -11.35 -8.60
CA LYS A 31 -4.99 -12.50 -8.97
C LYS A 31 -6.26 -12.04 -9.64
N ARG A 32 -6.45 -12.47 -10.89
CA ARG A 32 -7.71 -12.29 -11.60
C ARG A 32 -8.78 -13.17 -10.96
N GLN A 33 -9.93 -12.57 -10.71
CA GLN A 33 -11.13 -13.25 -10.26
C GLN A 33 -11.99 -13.67 -11.47
N TRP A 34 -12.98 -14.50 -11.23
CA TRP A 34 -13.87 -15.03 -12.26
C TRP A 34 -14.79 -13.97 -12.88
N ASP A 35 -15.01 -12.85 -12.18
CA ASP A 35 -15.91 -11.74 -12.55
C ASP A 35 -15.18 -10.57 -13.25
N LEU A 36 -14.06 -10.84 -13.92
CA LEU A 36 -13.17 -9.84 -14.54
C LEU A 36 -12.50 -8.86 -13.56
N SER A 37 -12.80 -8.93 -12.27
CA SER A 37 -12.09 -8.15 -11.27
C SER A 37 -10.68 -8.70 -11.05
N THR A 38 -9.78 -7.86 -10.55
CA THR A 38 -8.43 -8.26 -10.15
C THR A 38 -8.24 -7.87 -8.70
N VAL A 39 -7.84 -8.83 -7.88
CA VAL A 39 -7.44 -8.59 -6.49
C VAL A 39 -5.93 -8.37 -6.48
N VAL A 40 -5.52 -7.25 -5.90
CA VAL A 40 -4.13 -6.97 -5.60
C VAL A 40 -3.90 -7.24 -4.12
N GLU A 41 -3.05 -8.21 -3.82
CA GLU A 41 -2.62 -8.52 -2.46
C GLU A 41 -1.25 -7.89 -2.22
N VAL A 42 -1.16 -7.06 -1.19
CA VAL A 42 0.10 -6.45 -0.76
C VAL A 42 0.45 -7.01 0.61
N LYS A 43 1.65 -7.56 0.75
CA LYS A 43 2.19 -7.98 2.05
C LYS A 43 3.42 -7.18 2.37
N TRP A 44 3.52 -6.78 3.63
CA TRP A 44 4.70 -6.19 4.21
C TRP A 44 5.15 -7.04 5.38
N ARG A 45 6.39 -7.51 5.32
CA ARG A 45 7.09 -8.15 6.43
C ARG A 45 7.71 -7.04 7.27
N ILE A 46 7.14 -6.83 8.45
CA ILE A 46 7.62 -5.83 9.41
C ILE A 46 8.92 -6.35 10.01
N ALA A 47 10.01 -5.58 9.88
CA ALA A 47 11.30 -5.92 10.48
C ALA A 47 11.24 -5.79 12.00
N ALA A 48 12.06 -6.57 12.72
CA ALA A 48 12.05 -6.58 14.19
C ALA A 48 12.47 -5.23 14.81
N ASP A 49 13.22 -4.42 14.06
CA ASP A 49 13.69 -3.08 14.44
C ASP A 49 12.81 -1.94 13.89
N GLU A 50 11.65 -2.28 13.30
CA GLU A 50 10.71 -1.27 12.82
C GLU A 50 10.18 -0.42 13.99
N LYS A 51 10.25 0.89 13.83
CA LYS A 51 9.98 1.82 14.94
C LYS A 51 8.48 1.88 15.25
N ALA A 52 8.11 2.03 16.52
CA ALA A 52 6.72 2.28 16.90
C ALA A 52 6.17 3.55 16.24
N SER A 53 5.06 3.43 15.50
CA SER A 53 4.41 4.54 14.79
C SER A 53 3.11 4.09 14.11
N ARG A 54 2.50 4.98 13.32
CA ARG A 54 1.32 4.72 12.50
C ARG A 54 1.73 4.58 11.04
N TYR A 55 1.16 3.57 10.40
CA TYR A 55 1.50 3.13 9.06
C TYR A 55 0.24 2.96 8.22
N ARG A 56 0.39 3.07 6.91
CA ARG A 56 -0.61 2.66 5.93
C ARG A 56 0.06 2.08 4.69
N ILE A 57 -0.66 1.21 4.00
CA ILE A 57 -0.21 0.60 2.75
C ILE A 57 -1.00 1.26 1.62
N CYS A 58 -0.32 1.79 0.61
CA CYS A 58 -0.97 2.36 -0.56
C CYS A 58 -0.58 1.61 -1.84
N HIS A 59 -1.55 1.33 -2.68
CA HIS A 59 -1.36 0.78 -4.02
C HIS A 59 -1.74 1.81 -5.07
N GLN A 60 -0.92 1.92 -6.11
CA GLN A 60 -1.21 2.71 -7.30
C GLN A 60 -1.22 1.76 -8.49
N GLY A 61 -2.21 1.90 -9.35
CA GLY A 61 -2.33 1.10 -10.56
C GLY A 61 -3.20 1.81 -11.58
N SER A 62 -3.61 1.06 -12.60
CA SER A 62 -4.54 1.55 -13.61
C SER A 62 -5.65 0.54 -13.83
N SER A 63 -6.88 1.03 -13.95
CA SER A 63 -8.03 0.25 -14.37
C SER A 63 -8.41 0.60 -15.79
N GLN A 64 -9.01 -0.35 -16.50
CA GLN A 64 -9.53 -0.13 -17.83
C GLN A 64 -10.92 -0.76 -17.91
N PHE A 65 -11.91 0.06 -18.27
CA PHE A 65 -13.20 -0.46 -18.73
C PHE A 65 -13.11 -0.75 -20.23
N LEU A 66 -13.82 -1.76 -20.72
CA LEU A 66 -13.74 -2.23 -22.10
C LEU A 66 -13.78 -1.07 -23.11
N TRP A 67 -12.78 -1.00 -23.99
CA TRP A 67 -12.61 0.03 -25.03
C TRP A 67 -12.37 1.47 -24.54
N GLN A 68 -12.24 1.70 -23.24
CA GLN A 68 -11.89 3.01 -22.68
C GLN A 68 -10.39 3.14 -22.44
N SER A 69 -9.94 4.39 -22.28
CA SER A 69 -8.58 4.72 -21.84
C SER A 69 -8.31 4.18 -20.44
N ARG A 70 -7.04 3.90 -20.14
CA ARG A 70 -6.60 3.50 -18.80
C ARG A 70 -6.77 4.68 -17.83
N THR A 71 -7.46 4.46 -16.72
CA THR A 71 -7.63 5.43 -15.64
C THR A 71 -6.70 5.06 -14.48
N PRO A 72 -5.80 5.95 -14.04
CA PRO A 72 -4.97 5.69 -12.87
C PRO A 72 -5.83 5.71 -11.60
N TYR A 73 -5.50 4.86 -10.63
CA TYR A 73 -6.10 4.89 -9.32
C TYR A 73 -5.04 4.81 -8.22
N LYS A 74 -5.40 5.31 -7.04
CA LYS A 74 -4.65 5.14 -5.80
C LYS A 74 -5.61 4.72 -4.70
N ALA A 75 -5.29 3.64 -4.01
CA ALA A 75 -6.02 3.16 -2.85
C ALA A 75 -5.06 3.01 -1.67
N CYS A 76 -5.51 3.33 -0.47
CA CYS A 76 -4.74 3.13 0.75
C CYS A 76 -5.54 2.31 1.76
N SER A 77 -4.87 1.45 2.51
CA SER A 77 -5.46 0.73 3.64
C SER A 77 -5.89 1.70 4.74
N PRO A 78 -6.75 1.25 5.68
CA PRO A 78 -6.86 1.89 6.98
C PRO A 78 -5.48 2.04 7.64
N VAL A 79 -5.35 3.05 8.50
CA VAL A 79 -4.14 3.27 9.29
C VAL A 79 -4.06 2.22 10.39
N PHE A 80 -2.88 1.65 10.60
CA PHE A 80 -2.57 0.71 11.68
C PHE A 80 -1.32 1.15 12.44
N SER A 81 -1.15 0.66 13.66
CA SER A 81 -0.03 1.02 14.52
C SER A 81 0.89 -0.17 14.76
N ILE A 82 2.20 0.07 14.70
CA ILE A 82 3.22 -0.82 15.26
C ILE A 82 3.53 -0.32 16.66
N ARG A 83 3.48 -1.22 17.63
CA ARG A 83 3.78 -0.94 19.04
C ARG A 83 5.16 -1.51 19.41
N PRO A 84 5.82 -0.97 20.45
CA PRO A 84 7.03 -1.57 21.01
C PRO A 84 6.80 -3.01 21.49
#